data_AF-A0AAD9D8M9-F1
#
_entry.id   AF-A0AAD9D8M9-F1
#
_cell.length_a   1.000
_cell.length_b   1.000
_cell.length_c   1.000
_cell.angle_alpha   90.00
_cell.angle_beta   90.00
_cell.angle_gamma   90.00
#
_symmetry.space_group_name_H-M   'P 1'
#
loop_
_entity.id
_entity.type
_entity.pdbx_description
1 polymer ?
#
loop_
_entity_poly.entity_id
_entity_poly.type
_entity_poly.pdbx_seq_one_letter_code
_entity_poly.pdbx_strand_id
1 'polypeptide(L)'
;MKLQHLLSLLPIIIHAQSSSTYLPLSYTIPTSTTECLYERITTPHEHVTSSLFLVSGQELTAAYTFEGPVAPVDIESNGRELQKYISIYNQQGTRMFVNGRYGDSMMNVVPIQISGIVDMEGEMEDYMDDTTEEMERMREMERQRNTPSNRYQQHHKDEVDEEGQRYQEMKRDMEERRRDHPDLDDYTIAHEEQLKRQVEEEAMMDDDFIKLQMDHEAHNNGNRGGGRGGGRRLQEVDQQQQQQPQYEGRRRRLTEVENLVPGEPFQKTVTAESPGWYRLCVTAKWGTIEVELELRKSSTYGPINKHTGHVPGSEAAITHEEIHHLYEKEDDATVLAEEEAIKTEDLSTTKEQLRILEKVYQEIITKQLEERRVWNWRTVKNQHLYSHLVLGNLVETVVYCAISGYQVFTIRKWFGGGPSLGR
;
A
#
# COMPACT_ATOMS: atom_id res chain seq x y z
N MET A 1 -7.76 70.41 15.84
CA MET A 1 -7.71 69.84 14.47
C MET A 1 -7.05 68.46 14.61
N LYS A 2 -7.77 67.41 15.02
CA LYS A 2 -8.47 66.41 14.19
C LYS A 2 -7.68 65.97 12.94
N LEU A 3 -6.82 64.97 13.12
CA LEU A 3 -6.38 64.07 12.05
C LEU A 3 -6.84 62.65 12.43
N GLN A 4 -8.05 62.33 11.98
CA GLN A 4 -8.61 60.98 11.89
C GLN A 4 -8.67 60.67 10.41
N HIS A 5 -7.78 59.81 9.89
CA HIS A 5 -7.98 59.03 8.68
C HIS A 5 -7.00 57.84 8.74
N LEU A 6 -7.51 56.65 9.03
CA LEU A 6 -7.99 55.67 8.05
C LEU A 6 -6.82 55.02 7.29
N LEU A 7 -6.35 53.89 7.82
CA LEU A 7 -5.87 52.76 7.03
C LEU A 7 -5.80 51.54 7.96
N SER A 8 -6.97 50.92 8.12
CA SER A 8 -7.11 49.56 8.63
C SER A 8 -6.44 48.61 7.64
N LEU A 9 -5.26 48.13 7.99
CA LEU A 9 -4.67 46.96 7.37
C LEU A 9 -5.49 45.75 7.82
N LEU A 10 -6.33 45.27 6.90
CA LEU A 10 -7.04 44.00 6.99
C LEU A 10 -6.04 42.87 7.26
N PRO A 11 -6.24 42.01 8.27
CA PRO A 11 -5.69 40.67 8.19
C PRO A 11 -6.46 39.96 7.07
N ILE A 12 -5.75 39.62 5.99
CA ILE A 12 -6.19 38.59 5.06
C ILE A 12 -6.21 37.31 5.90
N ILE A 13 -7.38 37.00 6.47
CA ILE A 13 -7.66 35.70 7.05
C ILE A 13 -7.73 34.77 5.85
N ILE A 14 -6.59 34.20 5.47
CA ILE A 14 -6.51 33.01 4.64
C ILE A 14 -7.27 31.96 5.44
N HIS A 15 -8.56 31.80 5.12
CA HIS A 15 -9.30 30.60 5.45
C HIS A 15 -8.66 29.52 4.59
N ALA A 16 -7.53 28.97 5.05
CA ALA A 16 -7.14 27.63 4.69
C ALA A 16 -8.32 26.78 5.17
N GLN A 17 -9.26 26.51 4.26
CA GLN A 17 -10.22 25.46 4.45
C GLN A 17 -9.36 24.24 4.78
N SER A 18 -9.40 23.83 6.04
CA SER A 18 -8.92 22.53 6.45
C SER A 18 -9.77 21.55 5.66
N SER A 19 -9.32 21.19 4.46
CA SER A 19 -9.71 19.95 3.81
C SER A 19 -9.60 18.93 4.92
N SER A 20 -10.74 18.32 5.25
CA SER A 20 -10.82 17.32 6.30
C SER A 20 -9.94 16.18 5.84
N THR A 21 -8.66 16.28 6.18
CA THR A 21 -7.66 15.28 5.91
C THR A 21 -8.15 14.10 6.70
N TYR A 22 -8.57 13.06 5.97
CA TYR A 22 -9.03 11.81 6.54
C TYR A 22 -8.04 11.41 7.62
N LEU A 23 -8.47 11.44 8.89
CA LEU A 23 -7.65 10.94 9.97
C LEU A 23 -7.83 9.42 9.95
N PRO A 24 -6.79 8.64 9.58
CA PRO A 24 -6.88 7.19 9.68
C PRO A 24 -7.29 6.84 11.12
N LEU A 25 -8.22 5.90 11.25
CA LEU A 25 -8.67 5.44 12.56
C LEU A 25 -7.56 4.62 13.21
N SER A 26 -6.72 5.29 13.98
CA SER A 26 -5.68 4.66 14.79
C SER A 26 -6.25 4.22 16.15
N TYR A 27 -5.96 2.98 16.52
CA TYR A 27 -6.36 2.39 17.78
C TYR A 27 -5.14 1.91 18.54
N THR A 28 -5.01 2.31 19.80
CA THR A 28 -4.03 1.73 20.72
C THR A 28 -4.65 0.51 21.39
N ILE A 29 -4.16 -0.69 21.07
CA ILE A 29 -4.65 -1.97 21.59
C ILE A 29 -3.69 -2.47 22.67
N PRO A 30 -4.09 -2.50 23.95
CA PRO A 30 -3.28 -3.06 25.04
C PRO A 30 -2.95 -4.54 24.84
N THR A 31 -1.88 -5.02 25.47
CA THR A 31 -1.49 -6.43 25.46
C THR A 31 -2.65 -7.35 25.85
N SER A 32 -2.84 -8.44 25.10
CA SER A 32 -3.89 -9.45 25.31
C SER A 32 -5.32 -8.94 25.24
N THR A 33 -5.54 -7.76 24.66
CA THR A 33 -6.87 -7.22 24.38
C THR A 33 -7.18 -7.30 22.89
N THR A 34 -8.47 -7.22 22.58
CA THR A 34 -9.00 -7.28 21.22
C THR A 34 -9.86 -6.06 20.98
N GLU A 35 -9.54 -5.30 19.93
CA GLU A 35 -10.39 -4.21 19.43
C GLU A 35 -11.03 -4.63 18.11
N CYS A 36 -12.27 -4.20 17.88
CA CYS A 36 -13.04 -4.58 16.70
C CYS A 36 -13.67 -3.37 16.01
N LEU A 37 -13.48 -3.26 14.70
CA LEU A 37 -14.20 -2.35 13.82
C LEU A 37 -15.43 -3.08 13.25
N TYR A 38 -16.59 -2.42 13.26
CA TYR A 38 -17.85 -2.98 12.77
C TYR A 38 -18.34 -2.20 11.56
N GLU A 39 -18.75 -2.90 10.52
CA GLU A 39 -19.27 -2.30 9.29
C GLU A 39 -20.60 -2.94 8.88
N ARG A 40 -21.56 -2.12 8.45
CA ARG A 40 -22.89 -2.59 8.03
C ARG A 40 -22.94 -2.75 6.52
N ILE A 41 -23.18 -3.98 6.06
CA ILE A 41 -23.30 -4.36 4.65
C ILE A 41 -24.77 -4.59 4.33
N THR A 42 -25.27 -3.86 3.34
CA THR A 42 -26.70 -3.82 3.02
C THR A 42 -27.04 -4.60 1.77
N THR A 43 -26.09 -4.69 0.83
CA THR A 43 -26.28 -5.39 -0.43
C THR A 43 -25.68 -6.80 -0.36
N PRO A 44 -26.38 -7.84 -0.85
CA PRO A 44 -25.79 -9.16 -0.97
C PRO A 44 -24.73 -9.18 -2.09
N HIS A 45 -23.77 -10.10 -1.97
CA HIS A 45 -22.63 -10.24 -2.86
C HIS A 45 -21.76 -8.96 -2.99
N GLU A 46 -21.71 -8.16 -1.93
CA GLU A 46 -20.92 -6.93 -1.90
C GLU A 46 -19.44 -7.26 -1.64
N HIS A 47 -18.53 -6.54 -2.29
CA HIS A 47 -17.11 -6.67 -2.02
C HIS A 47 -16.69 -5.80 -0.84
N VAL A 48 -15.93 -6.40 0.07
CA VAL A 48 -15.49 -5.79 1.32
C VAL A 48 -14.00 -5.99 1.45
N THR A 49 -13.24 -4.92 1.61
CA THR A 49 -11.81 -4.97 1.86
C THR A 49 -11.49 -4.53 3.29
N SER A 50 -10.91 -5.43 4.07
CA SER A 50 -10.27 -5.10 5.34
C SER A 50 -8.83 -4.66 5.10
N SER A 51 -8.44 -3.53 5.69
CA SER A 51 -7.08 -2.98 5.69
C SER A 51 -6.58 -2.89 7.13
N LEU A 52 -5.37 -3.36 7.39
CA LEU A 52 -4.72 -3.34 8.70
C LEU A 52 -3.26 -2.91 8.54
N PHE A 53 -2.85 -1.87 9.27
CA PHE A 53 -1.47 -1.41 9.30
C PHE A 53 -1.01 -1.25 10.75
N LEU A 54 0.14 -1.83 11.11
CA LEU A 54 0.71 -1.70 12.45
C LEU A 54 1.60 -0.46 12.47
N VAL A 55 1.13 0.59 13.15
CA VAL A 55 1.82 1.88 13.22
C VAL A 55 2.97 1.83 14.22
N SER A 56 2.74 1.28 15.41
CA SER A 56 3.73 1.20 16.46
C SER A 56 3.48 0.01 17.40
N GLY A 57 4.51 -0.45 18.11
CA GLY A 57 4.38 -1.58 19.04
C GLY A 57 5.73 -2.06 19.55
N GLN A 58 5.71 -2.85 20.63
CA GLN A 58 6.91 -3.57 21.07
C GLN A 58 7.28 -4.70 20.10
N GLU A 59 6.26 -5.37 19.58
CA GLU A 59 6.36 -6.29 18.47
C GLU A 59 5.35 -5.83 17.41
N LEU A 60 5.77 -5.72 16.14
CA LEU A 60 4.87 -5.45 15.02
C LEU A 60 4.19 -6.74 14.56
N THR A 61 3.59 -7.45 15.52
CA THR A 61 2.83 -8.67 15.28
C THR A 61 1.44 -8.57 15.90
N ALA A 62 0.41 -8.95 15.12
CA ALA A 62 -0.96 -8.94 15.58
C ALA A 62 -1.74 -10.12 15.00
N ALA A 63 -2.69 -10.67 15.77
CA ALA A 63 -3.67 -11.58 15.21
C ALA A 63 -4.89 -10.80 14.76
N TYR A 64 -5.37 -11.07 13.55
CA TYR A 64 -6.59 -10.46 13.04
C TYR A 64 -7.66 -11.52 12.77
N THR A 65 -8.91 -11.12 12.88
CA THR A 65 -10.08 -11.94 12.52
C THR A 65 -11.11 -11.07 11.81
N PHE A 66 -11.42 -11.39 10.56
CA PHE A 66 -12.54 -10.84 9.82
C PHE A 66 -13.69 -11.84 9.83
N GLU A 67 -14.84 -11.44 10.37
CA GLU A 67 -15.99 -12.33 10.46
C GLU A 67 -17.33 -11.62 10.31
N GLY A 68 -18.31 -12.38 9.80
CA GLY A 68 -19.69 -11.91 9.72
C GLY A 68 -20.59 -12.76 8.85
N PRO A 69 -21.88 -12.40 8.78
CA PRO A 69 -22.49 -11.29 9.52
C PRO A 69 -22.70 -11.67 11.00
N VAL A 70 -22.32 -10.82 11.96
CA VAL A 70 -22.48 -11.02 13.41
C VAL A 70 -23.84 -10.56 13.94
N ALA A 71 -24.57 -9.77 13.15
CA ALA A 71 -25.91 -9.29 13.47
C ALA A 71 -26.69 -9.01 12.16
N PRO A 72 -28.03 -9.10 12.15
CA PRO A 72 -28.85 -8.82 10.98
C PRO A 72 -28.80 -7.34 10.56
N VAL A 73 -29.04 -7.08 9.28
CA VAL A 73 -29.01 -5.74 8.67
C VAL A 73 -30.08 -4.80 9.22
N ASP A 74 -31.21 -5.36 9.68
CA ASP A 74 -32.39 -4.61 10.14
C ASP A 74 -32.20 -3.94 11.51
N ILE A 75 -31.10 -4.24 12.21
CA ILE A 75 -30.79 -3.57 13.47
C ILE A 75 -30.38 -2.14 13.16
N GLU A 76 -31.18 -1.20 13.66
CA GLU A 76 -30.82 0.21 13.69
C GLU A 76 -29.48 0.40 14.40
N SER A 77 -28.75 1.45 14.06
CA SER A 77 -27.44 1.78 14.66
C SER A 77 -27.50 2.11 16.17
N ASN A 78 -28.58 1.75 16.86
CA ASN A 78 -28.71 1.74 18.31
C ASN A 78 -27.73 0.70 18.88
N GLY A 79 -26.55 1.16 19.32
CA GLY A 79 -25.45 0.31 19.76
C GLY A 79 -25.80 -0.73 20.83
N ARG A 80 -26.88 -0.56 21.60
CA ARG A 80 -27.34 -1.54 22.60
C ARG A 80 -27.84 -2.85 21.99
N GLU A 81 -28.55 -2.80 20.88
CA GLU A 81 -29.08 -4.00 20.21
C GLU A 81 -27.95 -4.75 19.53
N LEU A 82 -27.10 -4.02 18.80
CA LEU A 82 -25.90 -4.57 18.20
C LEU A 82 -25.01 -5.27 19.25
N GLN A 83 -24.80 -4.64 20.41
CA GLN A 83 -24.04 -5.25 21.52
C GLN A 83 -24.65 -6.56 22.03
N LYS A 84 -26.00 -6.67 22.05
CA LYS A 84 -26.68 -7.91 22.42
C LYS A 84 -26.38 -9.02 21.42
N TYR A 85 -26.47 -8.75 20.12
CA TYR A 85 -26.12 -9.73 19.08
C TYR A 85 -24.64 -10.11 19.12
N ILE A 86 -23.74 -9.15 19.31
CA ILE A 86 -22.30 -9.40 19.49
C ILE A 86 -22.07 -10.33 20.69
N SER A 87 -22.73 -10.10 21.83
CA SER A 87 -22.58 -10.94 23.01
C SER A 87 -23.04 -12.38 22.77
N ILE A 88 -24.13 -12.56 22.00
CA ILE A 88 -24.66 -13.88 21.63
C ILE A 88 -23.71 -14.56 20.64
N TYR A 89 -23.24 -13.83 19.63
CA TYR A 89 -22.28 -14.31 18.63
C TYR A 89 -20.97 -14.75 19.32
N ASN A 90 -20.45 -13.98 20.27
CA ASN A 90 -19.25 -14.35 21.03
C ASN A 90 -19.43 -15.64 21.85
N GLN A 91 -20.64 -15.96 22.31
CA GLN A 91 -20.93 -17.17 23.06
C GLN A 91 -21.20 -18.39 22.16
N GLN A 92 -21.90 -18.18 21.03
CA GLN A 92 -22.42 -19.26 20.18
C GLN A 92 -21.61 -19.46 18.89
N GLY A 93 -20.83 -18.46 18.49
CA GLY A 93 -20.14 -18.39 17.21
C GLY A 93 -21.09 -18.52 16.02
N THR A 94 -20.61 -19.15 14.96
CA THR A 94 -21.37 -19.42 13.73
C THR A 94 -22.60 -20.31 13.94
N ARG A 95 -22.76 -20.97 15.10
CA ARG A 95 -23.93 -21.79 15.41
C ARG A 95 -25.21 -20.98 15.60
N MET A 96 -25.11 -19.67 15.79
CA MET A 96 -26.29 -18.82 15.94
C MET A 96 -27.17 -18.80 14.68
N PHE A 97 -26.59 -19.02 13.49
CA PHE A 97 -27.32 -19.00 12.21
C PHE A 97 -28.07 -20.31 11.91
N VAL A 98 -27.69 -21.42 12.56
CA VAL A 98 -28.26 -22.75 12.26
C VAL A 98 -29.65 -22.93 12.85
N ASN A 99 -29.96 -22.24 13.96
CA ASN A 99 -31.13 -22.54 14.77
C ASN A 99 -32.39 -21.72 14.40
N GLY A 100 -32.31 -20.77 13.46
CA GLY A 100 -33.44 -19.93 13.05
C GLY A 100 -34.08 -19.12 14.19
N ARG A 101 -33.44 -19.02 15.36
CA ARG A 101 -34.01 -18.40 16.56
C ARG A 101 -33.93 -16.87 16.57
N TYR A 102 -33.20 -16.27 15.65
CA TYR A 102 -32.82 -14.86 15.68
C TYR A 102 -33.36 -14.05 14.50
N GLY A 103 -34.51 -14.49 13.94
CA GLY A 103 -35.21 -13.81 12.86
C GLY A 103 -34.96 -14.43 11.49
N ASP A 104 -35.89 -14.15 10.56
CA ASP A 104 -35.86 -14.70 9.20
C ASP A 104 -34.65 -14.18 8.40
N SER A 105 -34.16 -12.96 8.71
CA SER A 105 -33.00 -12.37 8.03
C SER A 105 -31.65 -13.02 8.38
N MET A 106 -31.61 -13.91 9.38
CA MET A 106 -30.41 -14.70 9.73
C MET A 106 -30.51 -16.18 9.33
N MET A 107 -31.60 -16.59 8.69
CA MET A 107 -31.73 -17.95 8.15
C MET A 107 -30.98 -18.08 6.83
N ASN A 108 -30.23 -19.18 6.65
CA ASN A 108 -29.45 -19.47 5.44
C ASN A 108 -28.28 -18.51 5.15
N VAL A 109 -27.83 -17.78 6.16
CA VAL A 109 -26.62 -16.96 6.07
C VAL A 109 -25.38 -17.86 5.95
N VAL A 110 -24.48 -17.53 5.02
CA VAL A 110 -23.18 -18.18 4.89
C VAL A 110 -22.16 -17.38 5.71
N PRO A 111 -21.75 -17.85 6.90
CA PRO A 111 -20.82 -17.11 7.74
C PRO A 111 -19.41 -17.13 7.13
N ILE A 112 -18.80 -15.96 7.08
CA ILE A 112 -17.40 -15.78 6.71
C ILE A 112 -16.60 -15.68 8.00
N GLN A 113 -15.51 -16.43 8.10
CA GLN A 113 -14.53 -16.30 9.17
C GLN A 113 -13.14 -16.51 8.58
N ILE A 114 -12.37 -15.43 8.55
CA ILE A 114 -10.98 -15.40 8.10
C ILE A 114 -10.16 -14.92 9.29
N SER A 115 -9.07 -15.63 9.58
CA SER A 115 -8.20 -15.31 10.70
C SER A 115 -6.77 -15.58 10.33
N GLY A 116 -5.87 -14.69 10.72
CA GLY A 116 -4.44 -14.83 10.44
C GLY A 116 -3.59 -14.09 11.47
N ILE A 117 -2.29 -14.13 11.24
CA ILE A 117 -1.31 -13.35 11.97
C ILE A 117 -0.65 -12.43 10.96
N VAL A 118 -0.69 -11.13 11.24
CA VAL A 118 0.09 -10.11 10.53
C VAL A 118 1.39 -9.98 11.29
N ASP A 119 2.51 -10.21 10.62
CA ASP A 119 3.85 -10.03 11.16
C ASP A 119 4.60 -9.09 10.22
N MET A 120 4.81 -7.85 10.65
CA MET A 120 5.55 -6.83 9.90
C MET A 120 7.03 -6.74 10.32
N GLU A 121 7.47 -7.61 11.25
CA GLU A 121 8.85 -7.72 11.71
C GLU A 121 9.62 -8.82 11.00
N GLY A 122 8.93 -9.92 10.66
CA GLY A 122 9.49 -11.11 10.01
C GLY A 122 10.07 -10.88 8.62
N GLU A 123 9.90 -9.69 8.05
CA GLU A 123 10.56 -9.28 6.83
C GLU A 123 12.04 -9.01 7.11
N MET A 124 12.82 -10.07 6.91
CA MET A 124 14.24 -9.94 6.67
C MET A 124 14.38 -9.07 5.42
N GLU A 125 14.97 -7.91 5.61
CA GLU A 125 15.40 -7.05 4.52
C GLU A 125 16.31 -7.90 3.62
N ASP A 126 15.77 -8.45 2.54
CA ASP A 126 16.53 -8.99 1.39
C ASP A 126 17.26 -7.84 0.65
N TYR A 127 17.64 -6.79 1.37
CA TYR A 127 18.56 -5.73 0.94
C TYR A 127 19.92 -6.28 0.51
N MET A 128 20.21 -7.54 0.82
CA MET A 128 21.41 -8.23 0.39
C MET A 128 21.27 -8.95 -0.95
N ASP A 129 20.08 -9.12 -1.53
CA ASP A 129 19.95 -9.75 -2.85
C ASP A 129 19.81 -8.74 -3.98
N ASP A 130 19.11 -7.61 -3.80
CA ASP A 130 19.04 -6.61 -4.86
C ASP A 130 20.41 -5.98 -5.15
N THR A 131 21.23 -5.69 -4.14
CA THR A 131 22.59 -5.18 -4.41
C THR A 131 23.50 -6.24 -5.02
N THR A 132 23.28 -7.52 -4.78
CA THR A 132 24.14 -8.60 -5.29
C THR A 132 23.70 -9.04 -6.68
N GLU A 133 22.40 -9.24 -6.91
CA GLU A 133 21.82 -9.47 -8.24
C GLU A 133 21.96 -8.26 -9.15
N GLU A 134 21.72 -7.03 -8.68
CA GLU A 134 21.89 -5.83 -9.50
C GLU A 134 23.38 -5.61 -9.80
N MET A 135 24.28 -5.83 -8.84
CA MET A 135 25.73 -5.81 -9.10
C MET A 135 26.17 -6.98 -9.99
N GLU A 136 25.52 -8.14 -9.93
CA GLU A 136 25.79 -9.27 -10.80
C GLU A 136 25.25 -9.04 -12.22
N ARG A 137 24.06 -8.46 -12.38
CA ARG A 137 23.51 -7.97 -13.66
C ARG A 137 24.39 -6.87 -14.25
N MET A 138 24.89 -5.96 -13.42
CA MET A 138 25.79 -4.89 -13.86
C MET A 138 27.15 -5.47 -14.27
N ARG A 139 27.70 -6.42 -13.50
CA ARG A 139 28.90 -7.18 -13.88
C ARG A 139 28.69 -8.04 -15.11
N GLU A 140 27.51 -8.59 -15.32
CA GLU A 140 27.17 -9.39 -16.48
C GLU A 140 27.01 -8.51 -17.73
N MET A 141 26.35 -7.36 -17.62
CA MET A 141 26.37 -6.32 -18.65
C MET A 141 27.79 -5.85 -18.96
N GLU A 142 28.63 -5.63 -17.95
CA GLU A 142 30.02 -5.23 -18.13
C GLU A 142 30.86 -6.35 -18.77
N ARG A 143 30.61 -7.62 -18.43
CA ARG A 143 31.20 -8.79 -19.10
C ARG A 143 30.72 -8.92 -20.54
N GLN A 144 29.46 -8.65 -20.83
CA GLN A 144 28.91 -8.64 -22.19
C GLN A 144 29.51 -7.48 -23.01
N ARG A 145 29.71 -6.32 -22.39
CA ARG A 145 30.39 -5.17 -22.99
C ARG A 145 31.87 -5.42 -23.25
N ASN A 146 32.54 -6.15 -22.36
CA ASN A 146 33.97 -6.46 -22.45
C ASN A 146 34.29 -7.80 -23.11
N THR A 147 33.30 -8.61 -23.50
CA THR A 147 33.57 -9.77 -24.34
C THR A 147 33.78 -9.25 -25.75
N PRO A 148 34.98 -9.46 -26.35
CA PRO A 148 35.23 -9.06 -27.72
C PRO A 148 34.41 -9.98 -28.62
N SER A 149 33.16 -9.60 -28.87
CA SER A 149 32.37 -10.17 -29.93
C SER A 149 33.08 -9.80 -31.23
N ASN A 150 33.78 -10.78 -31.82
CA ASN A 150 34.41 -10.70 -33.13
C ASN A 150 33.43 -10.29 -34.27
N ARG A 151 32.15 -10.06 -33.96
CA ARG A 151 31.13 -9.54 -34.87
C ARG A 151 31.02 -8.00 -34.88
N TYR A 152 31.48 -7.30 -33.84
CA TYR A 152 31.40 -5.83 -33.75
C TYR A 152 32.53 -5.10 -34.48
N GLN A 153 33.66 -5.76 -34.81
CA GLN A 153 34.73 -5.10 -35.57
C GLN A 153 34.34 -4.71 -37.00
N GLN A 154 33.23 -5.24 -37.53
CA GLN A 154 32.72 -4.85 -38.84
C GLN A 154 31.68 -3.72 -38.81
N HIS A 155 30.90 -3.56 -37.72
CA HIS A 155 29.93 -2.46 -37.57
C HIS A 155 30.51 -1.20 -36.90
N HIS A 156 31.53 -1.33 -36.04
CA HIS A 156 32.16 -0.18 -35.40
C HIS A 156 32.93 0.74 -36.35
N LYS A 157 33.20 0.29 -37.59
CA LYS A 157 33.80 1.16 -38.60
C LYS A 157 32.81 2.15 -39.20
N ASP A 158 31.52 1.85 -39.15
CA ASP A 158 30.47 2.71 -39.69
C ASP A 158 29.90 3.65 -38.60
N GLU A 159 29.80 3.21 -37.34
CA GLU A 159 29.32 4.06 -36.22
C GLU A 159 30.32 5.13 -35.76
N VAL A 160 31.64 4.88 -35.86
CA VAL A 160 32.66 5.89 -35.51
C VAL A 160 32.64 7.06 -36.50
N ASP A 161 32.17 6.84 -37.73
CA ASP A 161 31.97 7.89 -38.73
C ASP A 161 30.67 8.68 -38.49
N GLU A 162 29.61 8.07 -37.95
CA GLU A 162 28.36 8.76 -37.60
C GLU A 162 28.46 9.59 -36.30
N GLU A 163 29.13 9.07 -35.27
CA GLU A 163 29.31 9.80 -34.01
C GLU A 163 30.24 11.01 -34.18
N GLY A 164 31.27 10.86 -35.03
CA GLY A 164 32.12 11.97 -35.47
C GLY A 164 31.37 13.03 -36.27
N GLN A 165 30.40 12.63 -37.10
CA GLN A 165 29.52 13.56 -37.83
C GLN A 165 28.56 14.28 -36.88
N ARG A 166 27.93 13.59 -35.93
CA ARG A 166 27.06 14.20 -34.90
C ARG A 166 27.81 15.21 -34.05
N TYR A 167 29.05 14.91 -33.64
CA TYR A 167 29.85 15.86 -32.87
C TYR A 167 30.22 17.11 -33.69
N GLN A 168 30.51 16.95 -34.98
CA GLN A 168 30.77 18.08 -35.87
C GLN A 168 29.51 18.92 -36.16
N GLU A 169 28.35 18.28 -36.28
CA GLU A 169 27.07 18.95 -36.48
C GLU A 169 26.63 19.71 -35.23
N MET A 170 26.71 19.09 -34.05
CA MET A 170 26.47 19.72 -32.75
C MET A 170 27.38 20.93 -32.52
N LYS A 171 28.67 20.81 -32.89
CA LYS A 171 29.61 21.93 -32.79
C LYS A 171 29.25 23.08 -33.74
N ARG A 172 28.75 22.78 -34.94
CA ARG A 172 28.26 23.82 -35.88
C ARG A 172 27.01 24.50 -35.34
N ASP A 173 26.04 23.74 -34.84
CA ASP A 173 24.80 24.28 -34.26
C ASP A 173 25.10 25.18 -33.05
N MET A 174 26.05 24.77 -32.20
CA MET A 174 26.52 25.59 -31.07
C MET A 174 27.22 26.88 -31.52
N GLU A 175 28.05 26.84 -32.56
CA GLU A 175 28.68 28.04 -33.14
C GLU A 175 27.65 28.97 -33.83
N GLU A 176 26.60 28.41 -34.44
CA GLU A 176 25.52 29.15 -35.09
C GLU A 176 24.64 29.85 -34.05
N ARG A 177 24.20 29.14 -33.00
CA ARG A 177 23.47 29.74 -31.86
C ARG A 177 24.27 30.84 -31.17
N ARG A 178 25.59 30.67 -31.04
CA ARG A 178 26.49 31.69 -30.47
C ARG A 178 26.58 32.94 -31.34
N ARG A 179 26.37 32.84 -32.66
CA ARG A 179 26.26 34.02 -33.54
C ARG A 179 24.91 34.73 -33.38
N ASP A 180 23.83 33.97 -33.26
CA ASP A 180 22.48 34.53 -33.16
C ASP A 180 22.21 35.15 -31.78
N HIS A 181 22.91 34.67 -30.74
CA HIS A 181 22.77 35.13 -29.38
C HIS A 181 24.13 35.43 -28.71
N PRO A 182 24.80 36.54 -29.10
CA PRO A 182 26.13 36.88 -28.60
C PRO A 182 26.17 37.27 -27.11
N ASP A 183 25.01 37.52 -26.50
CA ASP A 183 24.87 37.97 -25.11
C ASP A 183 24.61 36.80 -24.13
N LEU A 184 24.40 35.58 -24.62
CA LEU A 184 24.20 34.39 -23.79
C LEU A 184 25.54 33.80 -23.37
N ASP A 185 25.72 33.58 -22.05
CA ASP A 185 26.95 32.98 -21.53
C ASP A 185 27.00 31.47 -21.85
N ASP A 186 28.22 30.92 -21.95
CA ASP A 186 28.45 29.50 -22.28
C ASP A 186 27.74 28.55 -21.29
N TYR A 187 27.42 29.02 -20.08
CA TYR A 187 26.71 28.25 -19.06
C TYR A 187 25.22 28.08 -19.40
N THR A 188 24.57 29.13 -19.87
CA THR A 188 23.14 29.10 -20.21
C THR A 188 22.87 28.21 -21.42
N ILE A 189 23.77 28.24 -22.41
CA ILE A 189 23.70 27.40 -23.61
C ILE A 189 23.84 25.91 -23.24
N ALA A 190 24.83 25.58 -22.39
CA ALA A 190 25.03 24.21 -21.94
C ALA A 190 23.86 23.68 -21.09
N HIS A 191 23.27 24.53 -20.25
CA HIS A 191 22.11 24.17 -19.43
C HIS A 191 20.86 23.92 -20.28
N GLU A 192 20.61 24.75 -21.30
CA GLU A 192 19.49 24.57 -22.22
C GLU A 192 19.64 23.28 -23.06
N GLU A 193 20.86 22.98 -23.50
CA GLU A 193 21.15 21.72 -24.21
C GLU A 193 20.96 20.50 -23.31
N GLN A 194 21.35 20.58 -22.04
CA GLN A 194 21.13 19.51 -21.07
C GLN A 194 19.64 19.28 -20.81
N LEU A 195 18.85 20.35 -20.70
CA LEU A 195 17.39 20.26 -20.57
C LEU A 195 16.76 19.64 -21.82
N LYS A 196 17.22 20.04 -23.01
CA LYS A 196 16.74 19.49 -24.27
C LYS A 196 17.02 17.99 -24.38
N ARG A 197 18.22 17.54 -23.96
CA ARG A 197 18.54 16.10 -23.92
C ARG A 197 17.65 15.33 -22.94
N GLN A 198 17.36 15.89 -21.76
CA GLN A 198 16.45 15.27 -20.81
C GLN A 198 15.04 15.11 -21.39
N VAL A 199 14.53 16.14 -22.08
CA VAL A 199 13.22 16.08 -22.73
C VAL A 199 13.20 15.07 -23.89
N GLU A 200 14.26 14.99 -24.69
CA GLU A 200 14.38 13.98 -25.76
C GLU A 200 14.47 12.55 -25.18
N GLU A 201 15.20 12.36 -24.07
CA GLU A 201 15.31 11.08 -23.38
C GLU A 201 13.98 10.64 -22.75
N GLU A 202 13.25 11.58 -22.14
CA GLU A 202 11.92 11.34 -21.59
C GLU A 202 10.89 11.01 -22.69
N ALA A 203 10.93 11.72 -23.83
CA ALA A 203 10.08 11.42 -24.98
C ALA A 203 10.36 10.02 -25.58
N MET A 204 11.62 9.57 -25.59
CA MET A 204 11.96 8.21 -26.02
C MET A 204 11.46 7.13 -25.05
N MET A 205 11.47 7.40 -23.74
CA MET A 205 10.93 6.49 -22.73
C MET A 205 9.40 6.34 -22.84
N ASP A 206 8.69 7.44 -23.13
CA ASP A 206 7.24 7.42 -23.36
C ASP A 206 6.85 6.62 -24.62
N ASP A 207 7.63 6.73 -25.71
CA ASP A 207 7.40 5.94 -26.92
C ASP A 207 7.58 4.43 -26.69
N ASP A 208 8.58 4.03 -25.87
CA ASP A 208 8.78 2.64 -25.47
C ASP A 208 7.66 2.13 -24.55
N PHE A 209 7.10 2.99 -23.70
CA PHE A 209 5.94 2.66 -22.86
C PHE A 209 4.68 2.43 -23.70
N ILE A 210 4.42 3.29 -24.70
CA ILE A 210 3.31 3.13 -25.67
C ILE A 210 3.49 1.83 -26.47
N LYS A 211 4.72 1.51 -26.87
CA LYS A 211 5.03 0.29 -27.60
C LYS A 211 4.81 -0.98 -26.77
N LEU A 212 5.24 -0.97 -25.50
CA LEU A 212 4.97 -2.05 -24.54
C LEU A 212 3.47 -2.26 -24.33
N GLN A 213 2.68 -1.18 -24.28
CA GLN A 213 1.23 -1.27 -24.15
C GLN A 213 0.57 -1.87 -25.41
N MET A 214 1.01 -1.48 -26.61
CA MET A 214 0.50 -2.04 -27.86
C MET A 214 0.86 -3.54 -28.03
N ASP A 215 2.06 -3.95 -27.63
CA ASP A 215 2.47 -5.35 -27.69
C ASP A 215 1.68 -6.23 -26.70
N HIS A 216 1.31 -5.68 -25.53
CA HIS A 216 0.47 -6.36 -24.55
C HIS A 216 -0.97 -6.58 -25.05
N GLU A 217 -1.51 -5.66 -25.84
CA GLU A 217 -2.84 -5.78 -26.46
C GLU A 217 -2.84 -6.77 -27.63
N ALA A 218 -1.77 -6.80 -28.42
CA ALA A 218 -1.61 -7.75 -29.53
C ALA A 218 -1.60 -9.21 -29.06
N HIS A 219 -0.97 -9.50 -27.92
CA HIS A 219 -0.93 -10.85 -27.36
C HIS A 219 -2.25 -11.31 -26.74
N ASN A 220 -3.07 -10.40 -26.20
CA ASN A 220 -4.33 -10.76 -25.53
C ASN A 220 -5.48 -11.03 -26.52
N ASN A 221 -5.42 -10.45 -27.72
CA ASN A 221 -6.44 -10.66 -28.77
C ASN A 221 -6.24 -11.97 -29.58
N GLY A 222 -5.06 -12.59 -29.51
CA GLY A 222 -4.75 -13.82 -30.25
C GLY A 222 -5.37 -15.11 -29.69
N ASN A 223 -5.91 -15.11 -28.46
CA ASN A 223 -6.29 -16.35 -27.76
C ASN A 223 -7.80 -16.65 -27.73
N ARG A 224 -8.63 -15.96 -28.53
CA ARG A 224 -10.10 -16.14 -28.55
C ARG A 224 -10.67 -16.95 -29.73
N GLY A 225 -9.83 -17.57 -30.56
CA GLY A 225 -10.29 -18.33 -31.73
C GLY A 225 -9.83 -19.78 -31.78
N GLY A 226 -10.59 -20.72 -31.22
CA GLY A 226 -10.49 -22.14 -31.63
C GLY A 226 -10.69 -23.18 -30.53
N GLY A 227 -11.94 -23.50 -30.20
CA GLY A 227 -12.29 -24.59 -29.27
C GLY A 227 -13.60 -25.29 -29.64
N ARG A 228 -13.70 -25.80 -30.87
CA ARG A 228 -14.76 -26.73 -31.28
C ARG A 228 -14.29 -28.17 -31.03
N GLY A 229 -15.01 -28.93 -30.20
CA GLY A 229 -14.98 -30.39 -30.32
C GLY A 229 -15.33 -31.20 -29.07
N GLY A 230 -16.43 -31.96 -29.14
CA GLY A 230 -16.46 -33.32 -28.61
C GLY A 230 -17.17 -33.54 -27.27
N GLY A 231 -18.46 -33.84 -27.33
CA GLY A 231 -19.19 -34.39 -26.18
C GLY A 231 -18.95 -35.89 -25.96
N ARG A 232 -19.33 -36.38 -24.76
CA ARG A 232 -19.91 -37.71 -24.56
C ARG A 232 -20.65 -37.79 -23.21
N ARG A 233 -21.88 -38.32 -23.31
CA ARG A 233 -22.79 -38.75 -22.23
C ARG A 233 -22.35 -40.08 -21.62
N LEU A 234 -22.66 -40.26 -20.33
CA LEU A 234 -23.13 -41.47 -19.59
C LEU A 234 -23.02 -41.08 -18.10
N GLN A 235 -24.05 -40.91 -17.27
CA GLN A 235 -25.26 -41.66 -16.90
C GLN A 235 -25.00 -43.00 -16.19
N GLU A 236 -24.96 -42.94 -14.85
CA GLU A 236 -25.27 -43.97 -13.82
C GLU A 236 -25.16 -43.23 -12.46
N VAL A 237 -26.19 -42.92 -11.67
CA VAL A 237 -27.27 -43.67 -10.99
C VAL A 237 -26.78 -44.62 -9.88
N ASP A 238 -27.14 -44.22 -8.66
CA ASP A 238 -27.29 -44.95 -7.39
C ASP A 238 -26.04 -45.46 -6.62
N GLN A 239 -25.76 -44.81 -5.48
CA GLN A 239 -26.17 -45.36 -4.19
C GLN A 239 -26.07 -44.34 -3.05
N GLN A 240 -27.24 -44.10 -2.44
CA GLN A 240 -27.41 -43.43 -1.16
C GLN A 240 -26.74 -44.25 -0.05
N GLN A 241 -25.63 -43.75 0.49
CA GLN A 241 -25.26 -44.03 1.88
C GLN A 241 -25.28 -42.71 2.65
N GLN A 242 -26.25 -42.64 3.58
CA GLN A 242 -26.35 -41.64 4.63
C GLN A 242 -25.09 -41.70 5.50
N GLN A 243 -24.04 -41.00 5.09
CA GLN A 243 -23.01 -40.53 6.00
C GLN A 243 -23.38 -39.09 6.30
N GLN A 244 -23.92 -38.88 7.50
CA GLN A 244 -23.99 -37.54 8.08
C GLN A 244 -22.58 -36.94 7.98
N PRO A 245 -22.39 -35.74 7.41
CA PRO A 245 -21.11 -35.07 7.48
C PRO A 245 -20.86 -34.78 8.95
N GLN A 246 -20.03 -35.62 9.59
CA GLN A 246 -19.35 -35.22 10.81
C GLN A 246 -18.55 -33.98 10.43
N TYR A 247 -19.09 -32.82 10.78
CA TYR A 247 -18.34 -31.58 10.93
C TYR A 247 -17.32 -31.80 12.06
N GLU A 248 -16.30 -32.62 11.79
CA GLU A 248 -15.08 -32.61 12.55
C GLU A 248 -14.50 -31.21 12.37
N GLY A 249 -14.52 -30.44 13.46
CA GLY A 249 -13.94 -29.12 13.56
C GLY A 249 -12.45 -29.20 13.23
N ARG A 250 -12.13 -29.15 11.94
CA ARG A 250 -10.81 -28.93 11.39
C ARG A 250 -10.42 -27.56 11.91
N ARG A 251 -9.74 -27.53 13.07
CA ARG A 251 -8.99 -26.37 13.54
C ARG A 251 -8.01 -26.07 12.42
N ARG A 252 -8.43 -25.22 11.48
CA ARG A 252 -7.56 -24.63 10.46
C ARG A 252 -6.45 -24.01 11.29
N ARG A 253 -5.28 -24.64 11.26
CA ARG A 253 -4.09 -24.07 11.86
C ARG A 253 -3.97 -22.68 11.22
N LEU A 254 -3.75 -21.65 12.03
CA LEU A 254 -3.36 -20.32 11.59
C LEU A 254 -2.00 -20.51 10.90
N THR A 255 -1.96 -20.87 9.61
CA THR A 255 -0.74 -21.45 9.00
C THR A 255 -0.17 -20.62 7.85
N GLU A 256 -0.73 -19.47 7.55
CA GLU A 256 -0.15 -18.60 6.53
C GLU A 256 0.17 -17.27 7.21
N VAL A 257 1.46 -17.08 7.49
CA VAL A 257 2.03 -15.75 7.67
C VAL A 257 2.10 -15.20 6.25
N GLU A 258 1.20 -14.27 5.92
CA GLU A 258 1.28 -13.57 4.64
C GLU A 258 2.44 -12.57 4.76
N ASN A 259 3.47 -12.72 3.92
CA ASN A 259 4.58 -11.77 3.85
C ASN A 259 4.05 -10.44 3.29
N LEU A 260 4.47 -9.33 3.87
CA LEU A 260 3.85 -8.02 3.73
C LEU A 260 4.86 -6.99 3.28
N VAL A 261 4.70 -6.51 2.05
CA VAL A 261 5.57 -5.47 1.48
C VAL A 261 5.75 -4.30 2.48
N PRO A 262 7.00 -3.88 2.77
CA PRO A 262 7.24 -2.87 3.79
C PRO A 262 6.49 -1.57 3.49
N GLY A 263 5.75 -1.07 4.47
CA GLY A 263 4.98 0.17 4.36
C GLY A 263 3.63 0.04 3.66
N GLU A 264 3.29 -1.12 3.11
CA GLU A 264 1.94 -1.39 2.62
C GLU A 264 1.05 -1.95 3.74
N PRO A 265 -0.22 -1.52 3.83
CA PRO A 265 -1.17 -2.13 4.75
C PRO A 265 -1.50 -3.57 4.32
N PHE A 266 -1.70 -4.46 5.29
CA PHE A 266 -2.29 -5.76 5.03
C PHE A 266 -3.71 -5.59 4.52
N GLN A 267 -3.99 -6.04 3.29
CA GLN A 267 -5.30 -5.91 2.66
C GLN A 267 -5.90 -7.28 2.30
N LYS A 268 -7.17 -7.49 2.64
CA LYS A 268 -7.93 -8.67 2.23
C LYS A 268 -9.31 -8.30 1.74
N THR A 269 -9.61 -8.66 0.49
CA THR A 269 -10.95 -8.50 -0.08
C THR A 269 -11.73 -9.79 -0.01
N VAL A 270 -12.99 -9.69 0.41
CA VAL A 270 -13.93 -10.81 0.48
C VAL A 270 -15.25 -10.38 -0.13
N THR A 271 -15.97 -11.33 -0.72
CA THR A 271 -17.34 -11.10 -1.18
C THR A 271 -18.31 -11.50 -0.08
N ALA A 272 -19.03 -10.54 0.49
CA ALA A 272 -20.06 -10.76 1.49
C ALA A 272 -21.32 -11.34 0.85
N GLU A 273 -21.52 -12.65 0.98
CA GLU A 273 -22.67 -13.34 0.37
C GLU A 273 -24.02 -12.89 0.97
N SER A 274 -24.04 -12.50 2.24
CA SER A 274 -25.27 -12.16 2.97
C SER A 274 -25.18 -10.75 3.57
N PRO A 275 -26.27 -9.95 3.55
CA PRO A 275 -26.28 -8.65 4.21
C PRO A 275 -26.26 -8.80 5.74
N GLY A 276 -25.67 -7.83 6.42
CA GLY A 276 -25.58 -7.81 7.88
C GLY A 276 -24.39 -7.00 8.39
N TRP A 277 -24.15 -7.09 9.69
CA TRP A 277 -23.00 -6.45 10.33
C TRP A 277 -21.78 -7.35 10.27
N TYR A 278 -20.66 -6.87 9.76
CA TYR A 278 -19.38 -7.58 9.73
C TYR A 278 -18.41 -6.91 10.69
N ARG A 279 -17.42 -7.66 11.18
CA ARG A 279 -16.40 -7.12 12.07
C ARG A 279 -15.00 -7.54 11.68
N LEU A 280 -14.06 -6.61 11.81
CA LEU A 280 -12.63 -6.82 11.76
C LEU A 280 -12.08 -6.62 13.17
N CYS A 281 -11.63 -7.69 13.81
CA CYS A 281 -11.01 -7.62 15.11
C CYS A 281 -9.50 -7.82 15.02
N VAL A 282 -8.76 -7.11 15.86
CA VAL A 282 -7.31 -7.21 15.99
C VAL A 282 -6.96 -7.44 17.45
N THR A 283 -6.11 -8.43 17.69
CA THR A 283 -5.68 -8.85 19.02
C THR A 283 -4.18 -8.68 19.14
N ALA A 284 -3.77 -7.89 20.12
CA ALA A 284 -2.37 -7.70 20.46
C ALA A 284 -1.89 -8.87 21.34
N LYS A 285 -0.91 -9.66 20.88
CA LYS A 285 -0.48 -10.87 21.61
C LYS A 285 0.59 -10.57 22.66
N TRP A 286 1.64 -9.87 22.28
CA TRP A 286 2.87 -9.79 23.06
C TRP A 286 3.09 -8.44 23.75
N GLY A 287 2.60 -7.35 23.14
CA GLY A 287 2.72 -6.00 23.68
C GLY A 287 1.52 -5.12 23.32
N THR A 288 1.52 -3.89 23.82
CA THR A 288 0.61 -2.84 23.33
C THR A 288 1.03 -2.47 21.92
N ILE A 289 0.07 -2.39 21.02
CA ILE A 289 0.28 -2.01 19.61
C ILE A 289 -0.63 -0.84 19.25
N GLU A 290 -0.21 -0.02 18.31
CA GLU A 290 -1.03 0.98 17.65
C GLU A 290 -1.29 0.53 16.23
N VAL A 291 -2.56 0.45 15.85
CA VAL A 291 -2.99 -0.09 14.56
C VAL A 291 -3.93 0.87 13.85
N GLU A 292 -3.75 1.01 12.55
CA GLU A 292 -4.73 1.64 11.67
C GLU A 292 -5.62 0.55 11.09
N LEU A 293 -6.93 0.68 11.31
CA LEU A 293 -7.93 -0.28 10.81
C LEU A 293 -8.91 0.42 9.89
N GLU A 294 -9.19 -0.21 8.76
CA GLU A 294 -10.19 0.28 7.81
C GLU A 294 -11.00 -0.89 7.25
N LEU A 295 -12.32 -0.71 7.17
CA LEU A 295 -13.23 -1.61 6.46
C LEU A 295 -13.89 -0.82 5.34
N ARG A 296 -13.67 -1.27 4.11
CA ARG A 296 -14.13 -0.60 2.90
C ARG A 296 -15.11 -1.50 2.19
N LYS A 297 -16.25 -0.97 1.76
CA LYS A 297 -17.27 -1.71 1.01
C LYS A 297 -17.54 -1.07 -0.35
N SER A 298 -17.76 -1.90 -1.36
CA SER A 298 -17.85 -1.44 -2.75
C SER A 298 -19.05 -0.52 -3.04
N SER A 299 -20.12 -0.57 -2.25
CA SER A 299 -21.26 0.33 -2.41
C SER A 299 -20.93 1.78 -2.05
N THR A 300 -19.95 1.98 -1.17
CA THR A 300 -19.58 3.30 -0.65
C THR A 300 -18.35 3.86 -1.33
N TYR A 301 -17.34 3.02 -1.56
CA TYR A 301 -16.05 3.46 -2.07
C TYR A 301 -15.83 3.12 -3.56
N GLY A 302 -16.86 2.60 -4.23
CA GLY A 302 -16.81 2.23 -5.64
C GLY A 302 -16.39 0.78 -5.90
N PRO A 303 -16.36 0.36 -7.18
CA PRO A 303 -16.04 -1.00 -7.57
C PRO A 303 -14.60 -1.38 -7.22
N ILE A 304 -14.32 -2.69 -7.14
CA ILE A 304 -12.96 -3.20 -6.96
C ILE A 304 -12.04 -2.66 -8.07
N ASN A 305 -10.87 -2.16 -7.68
CA ASN A 305 -9.81 -1.84 -8.61
C ASN A 305 -9.24 -3.13 -9.22
N LYS A 306 -9.26 -3.24 -10.55
CA LYS A 306 -8.82 -4.43 -11.29
C LYS A 306 -7.34 -4.77 -11.07
N HIS A 307 -6.51 -3.76 -10.79
CA HIS A 307 -5.07 -3.95 -10.59
C HIS A 307 -4.76 -4.49 -9.20
N THR A 308 -5.40 -3.95 -8.17
CA THR A 308 -5.12 -4.33 -6.77
C THR A 308 -6.01 -5.46 -6.28
N GLY A 309 -7.19 -5.68 -6.89
CA GLY A 309 -8.19 -6.61 -6.36
C GLY A 309 -8.86 -6.11 -5.07
N HIS A 310 -8.67 -4.83 -4.73
CA HIS A 310 -9.17 -4.21 -3.51
C HIS A 310 -10.17 -3.08 -3.81
N VAL A 311 -11.11 -2.88 -2.88
CA VAL A 311 -11.99 -1.71 -2.88
C VAL A 311 -11.13 -0.46 -2.63
N PRO A 312 -11.31 0.65 -3.37
CA PRO A 312 -10.53 1.87 -3.19
C PRO A 312 -10.56 2.39 -1.76
N GLY A 313 -9.44 2.99 -1.30
CA GLY A 313 -9.34 3.63 0.01
C GLY A 313 -10.30 4.80 0.16
N SER A 314 -10.64 5.16 1.39
CA SER A 314 -11.49 6.33 1.65
C SER A 314 -10.94 7.62 1.01
N GLU A 315 -9.63 7.84 1.08
CA GLU A 315 -8.96 9.01 0.49
C GLU A 315 -9.08 9.01 -1.03
N ALA A 316 -8.89 7.85 -1.66
CA ALA A 316 -9.07 7.68 -3.10
C ALA A 316 -10.53 7.92 -3.51
N ALA A 317 -11.49 7.49 -2.70
CA ALA A 317 -12.90 7.72 -2.97
C ALA A 317 -13.31 9.19 -2.76
N ILE A 318 -12.83 9.85 -1.70
CA ILE A 318 -13.11 11.27 -1.43
C ILE A 318 -12.53 12.15 -2.53
N THR A 319 -11.28 11.90 -2.93
CA THR A 319 -10.65 12.62 -4.04
C THR A 319 -11.39 12.39 -5.34
N HIS A 320 -11.80 11.14 -5.62
CA HIS A 320 -12.60 10.86 -6.81
C HIS A 320 -13.98 11.51 -6.77
N GLU A 321 -14.65 11.57 -5.62
CA GLU A 321 -15.94 12.26 -5.44
C GLU A 321 -15.79 13.78 -5.59
N GLU A 322 -14.77 14.37 -4.98
CA GLU A 322 -14.49 15.81 -5.09
C GLU A 322 -14.22 16.21 -6.54
N ILE A 323 -13.44 15.41 -7.26
CA ILE A 323 -13.13 15.64 -8.66
C ILE A 323 -14.37 15.36 -9.53
N HIS A 324 -15.16 14.32 -9.23
CA HIS A 324 -16.41 14.06 -9.93
C HIS A 324 -17.37 15.25 -9.82
N HIS A 325 -17.47 15.86 -8.64
CA HIS A 325 -18.28 17.05 -8.42
C HIS A 325 -17.75 18.29 -9.16
N LEU A 326 -16.45 18.37 -9.46
CA LEU A 326 -15.91 19.39 -10.36
C LEU A 326 -16.41 19.18 -11.79
N TYR A 327 -16.47 17.93 -12.27
CA TYR A 327 -17.02 17.64 -13.61
C TYR A 327 -18.52 17.90 -13.72
N GLU A 328 -19.32 17.60 -12.69
CA GLU A 328 -20.76 17.91 -12.71
C GLU A 328 -21.02 19.41 -12.86
N LYS A 329 -20.23 20.25 -12.20
CA LYS A 329 -20.29 21.71 -12.35
C LYS A 329 -19.79 22.18 -13.72
N GLU A 330 -18.88 21.44 -14.35
CA GLU A 330 -18.46 21.75 -15.71
C GLU A 330 -19.53 21.38 -16.74
N ASP A 331 -20.30 20.34 -16.50
CA ASP A 331 -21.44 20.05 -17.36
C ASP A 331 -22.52 21.15 -17.23
N ASP A 332 -22.71 21.75 -16.06
CA ASP A 332 -23.47 23.00 -15.91
C ASP A 332 -22.82 24.18 -16.69
N ALA A 333 -21.48 24.23 -16.76
CA ALA A 333 -20.78 25.21 -17.58
C ALA A 333 -20.87 24.91 -19.09
N THR A 334 -21.04 23.65 -19.50
CA THR A 334 -21.32 23.32 -20.90
C THR A 334 -22.70 23.80 -21.33
N VAL A 335 -23.68 23.82 -20.42
CA VAL A 335 -24.98 24.48 -20.65
C VAL A 335 -24.80 26.00 -20.88
N LEU A 336 -23.82 26.63 -20.22
CA LEU A 336 -23.47 28.04 -20.47
C LEU A 336 -22.63 28.24 -21.75
N ALA A 337 -21.83 27.25 -22.15
CA ALA A 337 -21.05 27.29 -23.38
C ALA A 337 -21.90 27.10 -24.65
N GLU A 338 -23.07 26.44 -24.55
CA GLU A 338 -24.08 26.40 -25.60
C GLU A 338 -24.61 27.81 -25.97
N GLU A 339 -24.38 28.84 -25.15
CA GLU A 339 -24.63 30.26 -25.48
C GLU A 339 -23.55 30.90 -26.39
N GLU A 340 -22.92 30.11 -27.26
CA GLU A 340 -22.07 30.51 -28.41
C GLU A 340 -20.68 31.14 -28.14
N ALA A 341 -20.21 31.22 -26.89
CA ALA A 341 -18.97 31.95 -26.59
C ALA A 341 -17.66 31.12 -26.63
N ILE A 342 -17.71 29.79 -26.55
CA ILE A 342 -16.51 28.93 -26.39
C ILE A 342 -16.54 27.79 -27.41
N LYS A 343 -15.40 27.56 -28.09
CA LYS A 343 -15.26 26.45 -29.04
C LYS A 343 -15.26 25.12 -28.28
N THR A 344 -16.05 24.16 -28.75
CA THR A 344 -16.17 22.81 -28.15
C THR A 344 -14.85 22.02 -28.15
N GLU A 345 -13.94 22.33 -29.07
CA GLU A 345 -12.62 21.71 -29.18
C GLU A 345 -11.75 22.04 -27.95
N ASP A 346 -11.71 23.30 -27.53
CA ASP A 346 -10.95 23.74 -26.36
C ASP A 346 -11.52 23.13 -25.06
N LEU A 347 -12.83 22.92 -24.96
CA LEU A 347 -13.45 22.23 -23.83
C LEU A 347 -13.08 20.75 -23.76
N SER A 348 -12.95 20.09 -24.91
CA SER A 348 -12.57 18.67 -24.94
C SER A 348 -11.13 18.45 -24.51
N THR A 349 -10.22 19.35 -24.90
CA THR A 349 -8.80 19.28 -24.51
C THR A 349 -8.62 19.60 -23.03
N THR A 350 -9.34 20.57 -22.46
CA THR A 350 -9.31 20.83 -21.02
C THR A 350 -9.88 19.67 -20.21
N LYS A 351 -10.97 19.04 -20.67
CA LYS A 351 -11.54 17.84 -20.02
C LYS A 351 -10.55 16.68 -20.01
N GLU A 352 -9.80 16.47 -21.09
CA GLU A 352 -8.76 15.44 -21.13
C GLU A 352 -7.57 15.77 -20.21
N GLN A 353 -7.12 17.02 -20.20
CA GLN A 353 -6.07 17.48 -19.30
C GLN A 353 -6.47 17.33 -17.82
N LEU A 354 -7.72 17.62 -17.46
CA LEU A 354 -8.22 17.42 -16.10
C LEU A 354 -8.24 15.95 -15.68
N ARG A 355 -8.58 15.03 -16.60
CA ARG A 355 -8.51 13.58 -16.32
C ARG A 355 -7.08 13.11 -16.08
N ILE A 356 -6.13 13.62 -16.87
CA ILE A 356 -4.71 13.33 -16.67
C ILE A 356 -4.24 13.88 -15.32
N LEU A 357 -4.60 15.12 -15.00
CA LEU A 357 -4.26 15.75 -13.73
C LEU A 357 -4.85 14.99 -12.53
N GLU A 358 -6.10 14.53 -12.62
CA GLU A 358 -6.75 13.68 -11.61
C GLU A 358 -5.96 12.40 -11.37
N LYS A 359 -5.59 11.70 -12.45
CA LYS A 359 -4.81 10.46 -12.35
C LYS A 359 -3.45 10.70 -11.70
N VAL A 360 -2.73 11.74 -12.12
CA VAL A 360 -1.41 12.10 -11.57
C VAL A 360 -1.53 12.53 -10.11
N TYR A 361 -2.56 13.30 -9.76
CA TYR A 361 -2.79 13.73 -8.38
C TYR A 361 -3.10 12.56 -7.44
N GLN A 362 -3.94 11.63 -7.86
CA GLN A 362 -4.21 10.40 -7.11
C GLN A 362 -2.93 9.58 -6.90
N GLU A 363 -2.12 9.41 -7.95
CA GLU A 363 -0.85 8.68 -7.87
C GLU A 363 0.15 9.35 -6.90
N ILE A 364 0.23 10.68 -6.92
CA ILE A 364 1.08 11.43 -5.98
C ILE A 364 0.61 11.24 -4.54
N ILE A 365 -0.70 11.34 -4.27
CA ILE A 365 -1.24 11.14 -2.93
C ILE A 365 -0.95 9.72 -2.44
N THR A 366 -1.22 8.70 -3.26
CA THR A 366 -0.99 7.30 -2.87
C THR A 366 0.50 7.07 -2.58
N LYS A 367 1.39 7.56 -3.44
CA LYS A 367 2.85 7.48 -3.23
C LYS A 367 3.30 8.21 -1.98
N GLN A 368 2.81 9.41 -1.72
CA GLN A 368 3.16 10.16 -0.50
C GLN A 368 2.71 9.43 0.77
N LEU A 369 1.54 8.79 0.75
CA LEU A 369 1.04 8.01 1.88
C LEU A 369 1.85 6.74 2.08
N GLU A 370 2.19 6.04 1.01
CA GLU A 370 3.09 4.87 1.03
C GLU A 370 4.46 5.26 1.60
N GLU A 371 5.09 6.31 1.08
CA GLU A 371 6.37 6.82 1.58
C GLU A 371 6.30 7.18 3.06
N ARG A 372 5.22 7.83 3.50
CA ARG A 372 5.01 8.17 4.91
C ARG A 372 4.88 6.92 5.78
N ARG A 373 4.16 5.89 5.33
CA ARG A 373 4.03 4.60 6.03
C ARG A 373 5.37 3.87 6.08
N VAL A 374 6.09 3.80 4.96
CA VAL A 374 7.45 3.23 4.90
C VAL A 374 8.38 3.96 5.87
N TRP A 375 8.35 5.28 5.89
CA TRP A 375 9.19 6.08 6.78
C TRP A 375 8.85 5.87 8.25
N ASN A 376 7.55 5.84 8.60
CA ASN A 376 7.09 5.52 9.94
C ASN A 376 7.54 4.12 10.36
N TRP A 377 7.32 3.12 9.51
CA TRP A 377 7.75 1.74 9.73
C TRP A 377 9.27 1.66 9.96
N ARG A 378 10.09 2.30 9.12
CA ARG A 378 11.55 2.38 9.30
C ARG A 378 11.93 3.03 10.63
N THR A 379 11.27 4.13 10.99
CA THR A 379 11.51 4.81 12.27
C THR A 379 11.23 3.88 13.45
N VAL A 380 10.12 3.13 13.40
CA VAL A 380 9.73 2.19 14.47
C VAL A 380 10.69 1.00 14.54
N LYS A 381 11.05 0.41 13.39
CA LYS A 381 12.05 -0.66 13.32
C LYS A 381 13.40 -0.20 13.87
N ASN A 382 13.83 1.00 13.52
CA ASN A 382 15.07 1.60 14.04
C ASN A 382 15.01 1.84 15.55
N GLN A 383 13.88 2.28 16.10
CA GLN A 383 13.71 2.42 17.55
C GLN A 383 13.78 1.07 18.26
N HIS A 384 13.17 0.04 17.69
CA HIS A 384 13.21 -1.31 18.26
C HIS A 384 14.64 -1.87 18.24
N LEU A 385 15.35 -1.76 17.12
CA LEU A 385 16.77 -2.16 17.00
C LEU A 385 17.66 -1.40 17.99
N TYR A 386 17.43 -0.10 18.16
CA TYR A 386 18.17 0.71 19.12
C TYR A 386 17.94 0.25 20.56
N SER A 387 16.69 -0.10 20.91
CA SER A 387 16.36 -0.60 22.24
C SER A 387 17.07 -1.92 22.57
N HIS A 388 17.16 -2.84 21.60
CA HIS A 388 17.89 -4.10 21.75
C HIS A 388 19.39 -3.88 21.90
N LEU A 389 19.98 -2.96 21.15
CA LEU A 389 21.40 -2.60 21.28
C LEU A 389 21.73 -2.04 22.66
N VAL A 390 20.88 -1.15 23.19
CA VAL A 390 21.07 -0.57 24.53
C VAL A 390 20.90 -1.63 25.61
N LEU A 391 19.89 -2.51 25.50
CA LEU A 391 19.67 -3.58 26.47
C LEU A 391 20.82 -4.60 26.45
N GLY A 392 21.33 -4.94 25.27
CA GLY A 392 22.50 -5.81 25.10
C GLY A 392 23.74 -5.25 25.78
N ASN A 393 24.07 -3.98 25.53
CA ASN A 393 25.20 -3.30 26.17
C ASN A 393 25.03 -3.20 27.70
N LEU A 394 23.81 -3.00 28.19
CA LEU A 394 23.52 -2.96 29.63
C LEU A 394 23.72 -4.33 30.28
N VAL A 395 23.19 -5.40 29.67
CA VAL A 395 23.37 -6.77 30.17
C VAL A 395 24.84 -7.16 30.17
N GLU A 396 25.57 -6.86 29.09
CA GLU A 396 27.01 -7.09 28.99
C GLU A 396 27.76 -6.37 30.13
N THR A 397 27.46 -5.09 30.35
CA THR A 397 28.07 -4.30 31.44
C THR A 397 27.79 -4.89 32.82
N VAL A 398 26.54 -5.30 33.09
CA VAL A 398 26.15 -5.94 34.36
C VAL A 398 26.90 -7.25 34.57
N VAL A 399 27.02 -8.07 33.53
CA VAL A 399 27.79 -9.34 33.56
C VAL A 399 29.27 -9.07 33.83
N TYR A 400 29.88 -8.07 33.19
CA TYR A 400 31.26 -7.67 33.47
C TYR A 400 31.46 -7.21 34.92
N CYS A 401 30.54 -6.40 35.45
CA CYS A 401 30.58 -5.98 36.86
C CYS A 401 30.44 -7.17 37.81
N ALA A 402 29.58 -8.14 37.50
CA ALA A 402 29.40 -9.35 38.30
C ALA A 402 30.65 -10.25 38.29
N ILE A 403 31.26 -10.48 37.12
CA ILE A 403 32.51 -11.25 36.98
C ILE A 403 33.64 -10.55 37.72
N SER A 404 33.79 -9.24 37.55
CA SER A 404 34.83 -8.45 38.22
C SER A 404 34.63 -8.46 39.73
N GLY A 405 33.39 -8.31 40.21
CA GLY A 405 33.04 -8.42 41.63
C GLY A 405 33.35 -9.80 42.20
N TYR A 406 33.08 -10.87 41.45
CA TYR A 406 33.42 -12.24 41.83
C TYR A 406 34.94 -12.48 41.89
N GLN A 407 35.71 -11.93 40.95
CA GLN A 407 37.17 -11.98 40.98
C GLN A 407 37.73 -11.26 42.22
N VAL A 408 37.24 -10.06 42.54
CA VAL A 408 37.67 -9.33 43.74
C VAL A 408 37.30 -10.11 45.01
N PHE A 409 36.10 -10.69 45.06
CA PHE A 409 35.65 -11.52 46.18
C PHE A 409 36.53 -12.76 46.39
N THR A 410 36.86 -13.47 45.31
CA THR A 410 37.72 -14.67 45.37
C THR A 410 39.14 -14.33 45.80
N ILE A 411 39.73 -13.24 45.29
CA ILE A 411 41.03 -12.73 45.75
C ILE A 411 40.99 -12.38 47.25
N ARG A 412 39.97 -11.66 47.70
CA ARG A 412 39.82 -11.31 49.13
C ARG A 412 39.69 -12.55 50.01
N LYS A 413 38.95 -13.56 49.57
CA LYS A 413 38.80 -14.83 50.28
C LYS A 413 40.13 -15.60 50.34
N TRP A 414 40.91 -15.59 49.26
CA TRP A 414 42.25 -16.17 49.22
C TRP A 414 43.19 -15.50 50.24
N PHE A 415 43.23 -14.17 50.29
CA PHE A 415 44.07 -13.44 51.24
C PHE A 415 43.55 -13.46 52.69
N GLY A 416 42.24 -13.55 52.90
CA GLY A 416 41.64 -13.57 54.25
C GLY A 416 41.57 -14.96 54.91
N GLY A 417 41.66 -16.04 54.12
CA GLY A 417 41.52 -17.43 54.60
C GLY A 417 42.83 -18.16 54.88
N GLY A 418 43.98 -17.58 54.53
CA GLY A 418 45.28 -18.13 54.90
C GLY A 418 45.63 -17.77 56.34
N PRO A 419 45.84 -18.73 57.26
CA PRO A 419 46.49 -18.42 58.53
C PRO A 419 47.86 -17.85 58.17
N SER A 420 48.13 -16.64 58.66
CA SER A 420 49.43 -15.96 58.67
C SER A 420 50.60 -16.93 58.43
N LEU A 421 51.12 -16.92 57.20
CA LEU A 421 52.48 -17.37 56.91
C LEU A 421 53.40 -16.61 57.88
N GLY A 422 53.83 -17.28 58.95
CA GLY A 422 54.75 -16.75 59.95
C GLY A 422 54.34 -17.02 61.38
N ARG A 423 54.44 -18.28 61.82
CA ARG A 423 54.99 -18.57 63.14
C ARG A 423 56.07 -19.63 63.01
#